data_AF-A0A344TT99-F1
#
_entry.id   AF-A0A344TT99-F1
#
_cell.length_a   1.000
_cell.length_b   1.000
_cell.length_c   1.000
_cell.angle_alpha   90.00
_cell.angle_beta   90.00
_cell.angle_gamma   90.00
#
_symmetry.space_group_name_H-M   'P 1'
#
loop_
_entity.id
_entity.type
_entity.pdbx_description
1 polymer ?
#
loop_
_entity_poly.entity_id
_entity_poly.type
_entity_poly.pdbx_seq_one_letter_code
_entity_poly.pdbx_strand_id
1 'polypeptide(L)'
;MRDLEQIKRILDLEVVLQHYGYRFVKSKSSTVSRIYRKGEQRLSVIVDGGFAAKFFADLNDPQFKGDIFKFMERMEHGNYRQIFEKIELMMAQSGTLPDVFAKKIDLPEQSVVEPVSDRRREDIRLREQDLYRKFQITPLTDTEYLESRYISKDVLFSKEFEGRLKNVTFDNGVIQYANTAFPMYARNGNIQSMDIRNMAYKAFPKGERGEALWRSNQFFEAKRALKAENGLEIPVGTLGTLYRRDTENFVFMYGEVGKEMRLIVPYEQAKTGLNEVPVHRIIISESPIDAISLKQLNPEKANERRLYVATCGQPSGKQLAFLQEILNQNPQAQFVIAQDGDNAGLRFAVNYLVLDHPSEDPEMKIKPYLMFSSTVEQQPKKIKESTQTQESTGMNRLKLELRYPLAAGARKAQELNEGFIRALAEEMNLFASRIPKNCNDKSQKNKEQQIEHHLQNIPITETMLDENMQYLITRTEIHFLNNAELTTKVLKRISDEIENRQGQKLFQFVCLTPQQKDLNNVLKELNGQALPSSHPLTLPELPVIKSYQDIQKDKKAGKENVEHQWFMSNNNKIIF
;
A
#
# COMPACT_ATOMS: atom_id res chain seq x y z
N MET A 1 -13.24 27.79 -1.80
CA MET A 1 -12.72 27.11 -0.60
C MET A 1 -13.91 26.64 0.21
N ARG A 2 -13.98 25.37 0.61
CA ARG A 2 -15.10 24.85 1.44
C ARG A 2 -14.76 25.09 2.90
N ASP A 3 -15.52 25.97 3.55
CA ASP A 3 -15.33 26.26 4.97
C ASP A 3 -16.18 25.31 5.83
N LEU A 4 -15.52 24.47 6.63
CA LEU A 4 -16.17 23.54 7.55
C LEU A 4 -17.06 24.26 8.57
N GLU A 5 -16.65 25.45 9.03
CA GLU A 5 -17.45 26.24 9.96
C GLU A 5 -18.67 26.86 9.27
N GLN A 6 -18.53 27.23 8.00
CA GLN A 6 -19.66 27.66 7.18
C GLN A 6 -20.67 26.51 6.94
N ILE A 7 -20.20 25.30 6.64
CA ILE A 7 -21.07 24.12 6.49
C ILE A 7 -21.82 23.83 7.80
N LYS A 8 -21.15 23.91 8.95
CA LYS A 8 -21.79 23.72 10.27
C LYS A 8 -22.87 24.76 10.58
N ARG A 9 -22.78 25.96 10.00
CA ARG A 9 -23.77 27.03 10.14
C ARG A 9 -24.95 26.88 9.19
N ILE A 10 -24.70 26.38 7.98
CA ILE A 10 -25.71 26.28 6.93
C ILE A 10 -26.52 24.99 7.03
N LEU A 11 -25.85 23.85 7.20
CA LEU A 11 -26.50 22.55 7.27
C LEU A 11 -26.94 22.31 8.71
N ASP A 12 -28.23 22.10 8.93
CA ASP A 12 -28.76 21.81 10.26
C ASP A 12 -28.52 20.34 10.62
N LEU A 13 -27.93 20.07 11.79
CA LEU A 13 -27.71 18.72 12.30
C LEU A 13 -28.99 17.89 12.34
N GLU A 14 -30.15 18.50 12.59
CA GLU A 14 -31.44 17.80 12.58
C GLU A 14 -31.82 17.28 11.19
N VAL A 15 -31.49 18.02 10.13
CA VAL A 15 -31.69 17.58 8.73
C VAL A 15 -30.79 16.39 8.43
N VAL A 16 -29.54 16.44 8.90
CA VAL A 16 -28.60 15.32 8.78
C VAL A 16 -29.16 14.09 9.49
N LEU A 17 -29.61 14.22 10.74
CA LEU A 17 -30.19 13.10 11.49
C LEU A 17 -31.40 12.49 10.77
N GLN A 18 -32.29 13.32 10.22
CA GLN A 18 -33.45 12.84 9.46
C GLN A 18 -33.04 12.09 8.19
N HIS A 19 -32.05 12.58 7.44
CA HIS A 19 -31.52 11.89 6.26
C HIS A 19 -30.99 10.48 6.61
N TYR A 20 -30.35 10.34 7.77
CA TYR A 20 -29.91 9.04 8.28
C TYR A 20 -31.01 8.20 8.93
N GLY A 21 -32.28 8.61 8.84
CA GLY A 21 -33.44 7.86 9.30
C GLY A 21 -33.74 8.00 10.80
N TYR A 22 -33.16 8.99 11.49
CA TYR A 22 -33.55 9.30 12.86
C TYR A 22 -34.85 10.10 12.89
N ARG A 23 -35.75 9.72 13.80
CA ARG A 23 -37.04 10.38 13.98
C ARG A 23 -37.05 11.20 15.26
N PHE A 24 -37.60 12.41 15.17
CA PHE A 24 -37.78 13.30 16.32
C PHE A 24 -38.82 12.73 17.29
N VAL A 25 -38.50 12.73 18.59
CA VAL A 25 -39.35 12.20 19.66
C VAL A 25 -39.83 13.35 20.55
N LYS A 26 -40.99 13.92 20.21
CA LYS A 26 -41.56 15.09 20.90
C LYS A 26 -41.77 14.86 22.41
N SER A 27 -42.20 13.66 22.80
CA SER A 27 -42.55 13.34 24.20
C SER A 27 -41.38 13.32 25.17
N LYS A 28 -40.14 13.25 24.68
CA LYS A 28 -38.92 13.25 25.52
C LYS A 28 -38.00 14.44 25.23
N SER A 29 -38.47 15.39 24.43
CA SER A 29 -37.70 16.59 24.05
C SER A 29 -38.09 17.77 24.94
N SER A 30 -37.13 18.61 25.28
CA SER A 30 -37.32 19.90 25.95
C SER A 30 -37.05 21.05 24.97
N THR A 31 -37.23 22.29 25.43
CA THR A 31 -36.92 23.51 24.67
C THR A 31 -35.42 23.64 24.36
N VAL A 32 -34.56 23.06 25.19
CA VAL A 32 -33.09 23.20 25.14
C VAL A 32 -32.43 21.96 24.51
N SER A 33 -33.08 20.80 24.60
CA SER A 33 -32.58 19.52 24.07
C SER A 33 -33.65 18.74 23.32
N ARG A 34 -33.42 18.42 22.05
CA ARG A 34 -34.32 17.63 21.20
C ARG A 34 -33.82 16.19 21.08
N ILE A 35 -34.69 15.21 21.29
CA ILE A 35 -34.33 13.80 21.23
C ILE A 35 -34.70 13.19 19.88
N TYR A 36 -33.75 12.48 19.29
CA TYR A 36 -33.86 11.74 18.03
C TYR A 36 -33.62 10.25 18.26
N ARG A 37 -34.41 9.38 17.62
CA ARG A 37 -34.30 7.92 17.77
C ARG A 37 -34.22 7.20 16.43
N LYS A 38 -33.37 6.18 16.37
CA LYS A 38 -33.30 5.19 15.27
C LYS A 38 -33.06 3.80 15.88
N GLY A 39 -34.05 2.92 15.83
CA GLY A 39 -33.99 1.64 16.54
C GLY A 39 -33.80 1.86 18.04
N GLU A 40 -32.79 1.22 18.65
CA GLU A 40 -32.46 1.39 20.06
C GLU A 40 -31.63 2.65 20.36
N GLN A 41 -30.98 3.24 19.36
CA GLN A 41 -30.10 4.40 19.54
C GLN A 41 -30.89 5.69 19.75
N ARG A 42 -30.47 6.51 20.72
CA ARG A 42 -31.10 7.77 21.09
C ARG A 42 -30.06 8.89 21.16
N LEU A 43 -30.26 9.95 20.39
CA LEU A 43 -29.38 11.11 20.37
C LEU A 43 -30.12 12.31 20.98
N SER A 44 -29.44 13.05 21.84
CA SER A 44 -29.87 14.35 22.34
C SER A 44 -29.16 15.44 21.56
N VAL A 45 -29.91 16.32 20.90
CA VAL A 45 -29.41 17.47 20.14
C VAL A 45 -29.64 18.73 20.98
N ILE A 46 -28.58 19.46 21.28
CA ILE A 46 -28.65 20.73 22.04
C ILE A 46 -28.94 21.87 21.05
N VAL A 47 -29.98 22.66 21.35
CA VAL A 47 -30.50 23.72 20.48
C VAL A 47 -30.24 25.13 21.06
N ASP A 48 -29.62 25.21 22.24
CA ASP A 48 -29.48 26.48 22.98
C ASP A 48 -28.57 27.51 22.28
N GLY A 49 -28.99 28.78 22.33
CA GLY A 49 -28.48 29.90 21.53
C GLY A 49 -27.07 30.42 21.86
N GLY A 50 -26.33 29.71 22.71
CA GLY A 50 -24.93 30.00 23.04
C GLY A 50 -23.91 29.35 22.09
N PHE A 51 -24.30 28.36 21.30
CA PHE A 51 -23.41 27.67 20.36
C PHE A 51 -23.73 28.04 18.92
N ALA A 52 -22.71 28.44 18.15
CA ALA A 52 -22.86 28.83 16.73
C ALA A 52 -23.28 27.67 15.79
N ALA A 53 -23.24 26.42 16.28
CA ALA A 53 -23.68 25.22 15.58
C ALA A 53 -24.31 24.23 16.59
N LYS A 54 -25.26 23.41 16.14
CA LYS A 54 -25.90 22.37 16.99
C LYS A 54 -24.93 21.22 17.26
N PHE A 55 -25.03 20.66 18.47
CA PHE A 55 -24.26 19.50 18.90
C PHE A 55 -25.19 18.35 19.29
N PHE A 56 -24.78 17.12 19.03
CA PHE A 56 -25.45 15.92 19.55
C PHE A 56 -24.62 15.22 20.62
N ALA A 57 -25.30 14.49 21.48
CA ALA A 57 -24.73 13.47 22.34
C ALA A 57 -25.58 12.20 22.29
N ASP A 58 -24.96 11.05 22.07
CA ASP A 58 -25.63 9.76 22.15
C ASP A 58 -25.87 9.38 23.62
N LEU A 59 -27.12 9.10 23.96
CA LEU A 59 -27.56 8.75 25.30
C LEU A 59 -27.22 7.30 25.67
N ASN A 60 -26.91 6.46 24.67
CA ASN A 60 -26.50 5.08 24.88
C ASN A 60 -24.98 4.90 24.75
N ASP A 61 -24.28 5.84 24.12
CA ASP A 61 -22.82 5.85 23.96
C ASP A 61 -22.25 7.24 24.33
N PRO A 62 -21.91 7.48 25.61
CA PRO A 62 -21.45 8.79 26.08
C PRO A 62 -20.19 9.33 25.37
N GLN A 63 -19.41 8.46 24.71
CA GLN A 63 -18.24 8.85 23.93
C GLN A 63 -18.60 9.36 22.53
N PHE A 64 -19.82 9.12 22.07
CA PHE A 64 -20.31 9.58 20.77
C PHE A 64 -21.12 10.86 20.89
N LYS A 65 -20.39 11.97 20.86
CA LYS A 65 -20.94 13.32 20.87
C LYS A 65 -20.11 14.23 19.98
N GLY A 66 -20.73 15.27 19.43
CA GLY A 66 -20.05 16.23 18.57
C GLY A 66 -20.99 16.97 17.64
N ASP A 67 -20.44 17.46 16.53
CA ASP A 67 -21.15 18.21 15.50
C ASP A 67 -21.54 17.31 14.32
N ILE A 68 -22.01 17.93 13.23
CA ILE A 68 -22.39 17.25 11.98
C ILE A 68 -21.27 16.37 11.43
N PHE A 69 -20.04 16.88 11.39
CA PHE A 69 -18.91 16.12 10.87
C PHE A 69 -18.58 14.95 11.78
N LYS A 70 -18.68 15.11 13.10
CA LYS A 70 -18.47 14.00 14.02
C LYS A 70 -19.52 12.90 13.87
N PHE A 71 -20.76 13.28 13.61
CA PHE A 71 -21.84 12.36 13.34
C PHE A 71 -21.60 11.60 12.03
N MET A 72 -21.37 12.33 10.93
CA MET A 72 -21.16 11.76 9.60
C MET A 72 -19.84 10.97 9.49
N GLU A 73 -18.79 11.34 10.25
CA GLU A 73 -17.55 10.55 10.38
C GLU A 73 -17.86 9.14 10.90
N ARG A 74 -18.82 8.98 11.83
CA ARG A 74 -19.22 7.64 12.29
C ARG A 74 -20.10 6.92 11.26
N MET A 75 -21.03 7.63 10.62
CA MET A 75 -21.99 7.02 9.70
C MET A 75 -21.38 6.61 8.36
N GLU A 76 -20.42 7.37 7.85
CA GLU A 76 -19.70 7.08 6.60
C GLU A 76 -18.33 6.44 6.84
N HIS A 77 -18.08 5.90 8.04
CA HIS A 77 -16.82 5.27 8.39
C HIS A 77 -15.57 6.16 8.13
N GLY A 78 -15.75 7.48 8.27
CA GLY A 78 -14.76 8.53 8.05
C GLY A 78 -14.34 8.70 6.58
N ASN A 79 -15.16 8.21 5.63
CA ASN A 79 -14.97 8.46 4.21
C ASN A 79 -15.42 9.89 3.86
N TYR A 80 -14.49 10.85 3.93
CA TYR A 80 -14.79 12.26 3.68
C TYR A 80 -15.43 12.53 2.32
N ARG A 81 -15.08 11.72 1.30
CA ARG A 81 -15.71 11.85 -0.02
C ARG A 81 -17.22 11.58 0.06
N GLN A 82 -17.62 10.48 0.69
CA GLN A 82 -19.03 10.15 0.88
C GLN A 82 -19.74 11.16 1.79
N ILE A 83 -19.03 11.65 2.82
CA ILE A 83 -19.55 12.69 3.72
C ILE A 83 -19.92 13.94 2.93
N PHE A 84 -19.03 14.46 2.08
CA PHE A 84 -19.31 15.65 1.28
C PHE A 84 -20.35 15.41 0.19
N GLU A 85 -20.33 14.27 -0.50
CA GLU A 85 -21.36 13.88 -1.46
C GLU A 85 -22.76 13.87 -0.80
N LYS A 86 -22.87 13.39 0.44
CA LYS A 86 -24.13 13.41 1.20
C LYS A 86 -24.52 14.79 1.72
N ILE A 87 -23.56 15.61 2.16
CA ILE A 87 -23.82 17.01 2.55
C ILE A 87 -24.42 17.76 1.37
N GLU A 88 -23.86 17.63 0.17
CA GLU A 88 -24.39 18.27 -1.04
C GLU A 88 -25.80 17.78 -1.37
N LEU A 89 -26.02 16.47 -1.30
CA LEU A 89 -27.34 15.89 -1.52
C LEU A 89 -28.37 16.44 -0.52
N MET A 90 -28.01 16.53 0.77
CA MET A 90 -28.90 17.05 1.80
C MET A 90 -29.19 18.54 1.61
N MET A 91 -28.18 19.35 1.30
CA MET A 91 -28.34 20.78 1.04
C MET A 91 -29.19 21.05 -0.21
N ALA A 92 -29.07 20.21 -1.24
CA ALA A 92 -29.92 20.28 -2.42
C ALA A 92 -31.38 19.90 -2.12
N GLN A 93 -31.61 18.93 -1.23
CA GLN A 93 -32.95 18.46 -0.85
C GLN A 93 -33.65 19.38 0.18
N SER A 94 -32.91 20.07 1.04
CA SER A 94 -33.46 20.91 2.11
C SER A 94 -33.79 22.34 1.66
N GLY A 95 -33.61 22.67 0.37
CA GLY A 95 -33.84 24.02 -0.18
C GLY A 95 -32.91 25.09 0.41
N THR A 96 -31.88 24.69 1.15
CA THR A 96 -30.94 25.54 1.88
C THR A 96 -29.64 25.66 1.10
N LEU A 97 -29.73 26.11 -0.15
CA LEU A 97 -28.58 26.61 -0.89
C LEU A 97 -28.43 28.09 -0.52
N PRO A 98 -27.40 28.51 0.24
CA PRO A 98 -27.07 29.92 0.29
C PRO A 98 -26.70 30.40 -1.11
N ASP A 99 -27.00 31.65 -1.40
CA ASP A 99 -26.77 32.36 -2.67
C ASP A 99 -25.32 32.24 -3.22
N VAL A 100 -24.37 31.81 -2.39
CA VAL A 100 -22.99 31.50 -2.77
C VAL A 100 -22.88 30.21 -3.62
N PHE A 101 -23.88 29.32 -3.55
CA PHE A 101 -23.96 28.07 -4.32
C PHE A 101 -25.13 28.05 -5.33
N ALA A 102 -26.02 29.05 -5.30
CA ALA A 102 -27.24 29.12 -6.11
C ALA A 102 -27.12 30.01 -7.37
N LYS A 103 -25.93 30.53 -7.72
CA LYS A 103 -25.71 31.08 -9.07
C LYS A 103 -25.54 29.96 -10.08
N LYS A 104 -26.66 29.41 -10.53
CA LYS A 104 -26.79 28.82 -11.85
C LYS A 104 -28.21 29.09 -12.36
N ILE A 105 -28.29 29.55 -13.61
CA ILE A 105 -29.47 29.60 -14.47
C ILE A 105 -30.25 30.93 -14.39
N ASP A 106 -29.61 32.00 -14.87
CA ASP A 106 -30.15 32.72 -16.02
C ASP A 106 -29.02 32.74 -17.06
N LEU A 107 -29.28 32.23 -18.26
CA LEU A 107 -28.33 32.26 -19.37
C LEU A 107 -28.18 33.71 -19.84
N PRO A 108 -27.01 34.30 -19.64
CA PRO A 108 -26.18 34.70 -20.77
C PRO A 108 -24.83 33.96 -20.75
N GLU A 109 -24.27 33.75 -21.93
CA GLU A 109 -22.98 33.10 -22.15
C GLU A 109 -21.87 33.67 -21.26
N GLN A 110 -20.96 32.78 -20.83
CA GLN A 110 -19.72 33.03 -20.10
C GLN A 110 -19.83 33.15 -18.57
N SER A 111 -19.96 32.01 -17.87
CA SER A 111 -19.33 31.85 -16.56
C SER A 111 -18.89 30.40 -16.31
N VAL A 112 -17.63 30.28 -15.88
CA VAL A 112 -16.83 29.06 -15.80
C VAL A 112 -17.41 28.08 -14.79
N VAL A 113 -17.82 26.89 -15.24
CA VAL A 113 -18.16 25.76 -14.36
C VAL A 113 -16.86 25.24 -13.75
N GLU A 114 -16.66 25.44 -12.44
CA GLU A 114 -15.53 24.78 -11.75
C GLU A 114 -15.64 23.26 -11.90
N PRO A 115 -14.60 22.57 -12.42
CA PRO A 115 -14.67 21.15 -12.70
C PRO A 115 -14.69 20.32 -11.41
N VAL A 116 -15.35 19.17 -11.45
CA VAL A 116 -15.45 18.18 -10.35
C VAL A 116 -14.07 17.75 -9.79
N SER A 117 -12.99 17.97 -10.54
CA SER A 117 -11.61 17.77 -10.09
C SER A 117 -11.18 18.75 -9.00
N ASP A 118 -11.60 20.01 -9.05
CA ASP A 118 -11.15 21.04 -8.11
C ASP A 118 -11.86 20.93 -6.76
N ARG A 119 -13.14 20.54 -6.76
CA ARG A 119 -13.88 20.17 -5.53
C ARG A 119 -13.23 19.00 -4.78
N ARG A 120 -12.77 17.97 -5.52
CA ARG A 120 -12.08 16.80 -4.93
C ARG A 120 -10.74 17.17 -4.29
N ARG A 121 -10.00 18.11 -4.87
CA ARG A 121 -8.72 18.58 -4.31
C ARG A 121 -8.92 19.26 -2.96
N GLU A 122 -10.02 20.00 -2.82
CA GLU A 122 -10.36 20.71 -1.60
C GLU A 122 -10.69 19.77 -0.43
N ASP A 123 -11.52 18.75 -0.67
CA ASP A 123 -11.91 17.78 0.37
C ASP A 123 -10.70 17.02 0.95
N ILE A 124 -9.70 16.73 0.11
CA ILE A 124 -8.48 16.03 0.54
C ILE A 124 -7.57 16.96 1.37
N ARG A 125 -7.52 18.26 1.05
CA ARG A 125 -6.79 19.25 1.87
C ARG A 125 -7.41 19.41 3.25
N LEU A 126 -8.74 19.43 3.33
CA LEU A 126 -9.46 19.49 4.61
C LEU A 126 -9.16 18.28 5.50
N ARG A 127 -9.07 17.08 4.91
CA ARG A 127 -8.69 15.88 5.66
C ARG A 127 -7.29 16.00 6.26
N GLU A 128 -6.31 16.44 5.48
CA GLU A 128 -4.95 16.64 5.98
C GLU A 128 -4.91 17.67 7.11
N GLN A 129 -5.60 18.80 6.95
CA GLN A 129 -5.68 19.83 7.99
C GLN A 129 -6.31 19.31 9.28
N ASP A 130 -7.36 18.48 9.20
CA ASP A 130 -7.98 17.83 10.36
C ASP A 130 -6.98 16.92 11.08
N LEU A 131 -6.17 16.15 10.34
CA LEU A 131 -5.13 15.29 10.93
C LEU A 131 -4.08 16.12 11.69
N TYR A 132 -3.57 17.20 11.08
CA TYR A 132 -2.62 18.10 11.76
C TYR A 132 -3.21 18.69 13.03
N ARG A 133 -4.46 19.16 12.99
CA ARG A 133 -5.15 19.75 14.14
C ARG A 133 -5.39 18.73 15.26
N LYS A 134 -5.85 17.52 14.92
CA LYS A 134 -6.28 16.51 15.88
C LYS A 134 -5.14 15.75 16.54
N PHE A 135 -4.06 15.50 15.79
CA PHE A 135 -2.92 14.71 16.26
C PHE A 135 -1.67 15.55 16.55
N GLN A 136 -1.74 16.88 16.35
CA GLN A 136 -0.63 17.81 16.60
C GLN A 136 0.67 17.30 15.98
N ILE A 137 0.62 17.01 14.68
CA ILE A 137 1.73 16.37 13.95
C ILE A 137 2.92 17.35 13.91
N THR A 138 4.05 16.93 14.46
CA THR A 138 5.30 17.71 14.49
C THR A 138 6.44 16.97 13.78
N PRO A 139 7.51 17.67 13.36
CA PRO A 139 8.74 17.02 12.90
C PRO A 139 9.25 15.98 13.92
N LEU A 140 9.96 14.95 13.45
CA LEU A 140 10.57 13.96 14.32
C LEU A 140 11.68 14.61 15.17
N THR A 141 11.48 14.70 16.48
CA THR A 141 12.45 15.16 17.47
C THR A 141 12.69 14.12 18.55
N ASP A 142 11.67 13.36 18.93
CA ASP A 142 11.78 12.21 19.82
C ASP A 142 11.93 10.93 18.99
N THR A 143 13.13 10.34 19.08
CA THR A 143 13.55 9.14 18.38
C THR A 143 13.64 7.91 19.28
N GLU A 144 13.34 8.02 20.58
CA GLU A 144 13.60 6.97 21.58
C GLU A 144 12.92 5.65 21.19
N TYR A 145 11.67 5.72 20.73
CA TYR A 145 10.94 4.55 20.24
C TYR A 145 11.69 3.84 19.10
N LEU A 146 12.21 4.58 18.13
CA LEU A 146 12.87 4.00 16.95
C LEU A 146 14.28 3.48 17.27
N GLU A 147 15.00 4.17 18.15
CA GLU A 147 16.29 3.73 18.66
C GLU A 147 16.17 2.46 19.51
N SER A 148 15.09 2.33 20.32
CA SER A 148 14.76 1.08 21.03
C SER A 148 14.51 -0.10 20.07
N ARG A 149 14.21 0.19 18.80
CA ARG A 149 14.07 -0.76 17.70
C ARG A 149 15.37 -0.96 16.93
N TYR A 150 16.49 -0.46 17.45
CA TYR A 150 17.83 -0.54 16.88
C TYR A 150 17.99 0.21 15.54
N ILE A 151 17.09 1.14 15.24
CA ILE A 151 17.21 2.00 14.06
C ILE A 151 18.02 3.23 14.44
N SER A 152 19.13 3.43 13.75
CA SER A 152 20.08 4.53 13.99
C SER A 152 19.53 5.89 13.52
N LYS A 153 19.91 6.96 14.22
CA LYS A 153 19.55 8.33 13.82
C LYS A 153 20.03 8.69 12.42
N ASP A 154 21.22 8.22 12.03
CA ASP A 154 21.77 8.44 10.69
C ASP A 154 20.82 7.92 9.60
N VAL A 155 20.18 6.77 9.83
CA VAL A 155 19.15 6.25 8.93
C VAL A 155 17.87 7.10 9.03
N LEU A 156 17.38 7.42 10.23
CA LEU A 156 16.14 8.18 10.42
C LEU A 156 16.15 9.56 9.74
N PHE A 157 17.31 10.24 9.75
CA PHE A 157 17.50 11.58 9.19
C PHE A 157 18.23 11.56 7.84
N SER A 158 18.41 10.38 7.24
CA SER A 158 18.91 10.24 5.88
C SER A 158 17.98 10.91 4.87
N LYS A 159 18.52 11.28 3.71
CA LYS A 159 17.74 11.93 2.64
C LYS A 159 16.52 11.13 2.20
N GLU A 160 16.51 9.80 2.33
CA GLU A 160 15.35 8.99 1.97
C GLU A 160 14.20 9.13 2.98
N PHE A 161 14.48 9.39 4.27
CA PHE A 161 13.48 9.33 5.33
C PHE A 161 13.21 10.66 6.04
N GLU A 162 14.08 11.67 5.90
CA GLU A 162 13.85 12.99 6.47
C GLU A 162 12.45 13.51 6.10
N GLY A 163 11.71 14.01 7.09
CA GLY A 163 10.37 14.55 6.90
C GLY A 163 9.27 13.50 6.64
N ARG A 164 9.60 12.22 6.51
CA ARG A 164 8.65 11.09 6.36
C ARG A 164 8.29 10.40 7.68
N LEU A 165 9.03 10.72 8.73
CA LEU A 165 8.70 10.38 10.11
C LEU A 165 8.30 11.65 10.86
N LYS A 166 7.34 11.51 11.78
CA LYS A 166 6.79 12.60 12.58
C LYS A 166 6.61 12.15 14.02
N ASN A 167 6.53 13.09 14.95
CA ASN A 167 5.94 12.82 16.25
C ASN A 167 4.48 13.30 16.25
N VAL A 168 3.64 12.59 17.01
CA VAL A 168 2.28 13.03 17.35
C VAL A 168 2.15 13.00 18.86
N THR A 169 1.60 14.08 19.41
CA THR A 169 1.45 14.22 20.86
C THR A 169 0.02 13.88 21.24
N PHE A 170 -0.14 12.96 22.18
CA PHE A 170 -1.39 12.78 22.89
C PHE A 170 -1.26 13.41 24.27
N ASP A 171 -2.04 14.47 24.48
CA ASP A 171 -2.17 15.14 25.76
C ASP A 171 -3.62 15.00 26.22
N ASN A 172 -3.82 14.30 27.33
CA ASN A 172 -5.13 14.17 27.98
C ASN A 172 -5.21 14.98 29.29
N GLY A 173 -4.27 15.92 29.51
CA GLY A 173 -4.15 16.74 30.71
C GLY A 173 -3.53 16.04 31.91
N VAL A 174 -3.30 14.72 31.84
CA VAL A 174 -2.70 13.90 32.92
C VAL A 174 -1.40 13.26 32.45
N ILE A 175 -1.33 12.85 31.18
CA ILE A 175 -0.14 12.26 30.59
C ILE A 175 0.06 12.78 29.17
N GLN A 176 1.27 13.25 28.91
CA GLN A 176 1.73 13.65 27.59
C GLN A 176 2.65 12.55 27.06
N TYR A 177 2.22 11.85 26.01
CA TYR A 177 3.07 10.88 25.32
C TYR A 177 3.34 11.36 23.88
N ALA A 178 4.61 11.36 23.51
CA ALA A 178 5.04 11.49 22.12
C ALA A 178 5.03 10.09 21.49
N ASN A 179 4.24 9.92 20.44
CA ASN A 179 4.25 8.71 19.63
C ASN A 179 4.99 8.98 18.32
N THR A 180 5.58 7.95 17.75
CA THR A 180 6.09 8.02 16.36
C THR A 180 4.92 7.85 15.41
N ALA A 181 4.82 8.71 14.41
CA ALA A 181 3.84 8.60 13.34
C ALA A 181 4.52 8.44 11.99
N PHE A 182 3.94 7.58 11.16
CA PHE A 182 4.33 7.33 9.78
C PHE A 182 3.20 7.78 8.85
N PRO A 183 3.24 9.03 8.35
CA PRO A 183 2.19 9.55 7.49
C PRO A 183 2.03 8.76 6.19
N MET A 184 0.80 8.43 5.84
CA MET A 184 0.43 7.76 4.60
C MET A 184 -0.07 8.79 3.60
N TYR A 185 0.59 8.87 2.46
CA TYR A 185 0.36 9.86 1.42
C TYR A 185 -0.50 9.28 0.30
N ALA A 186 -1.55 10.01 -0.07
CA ALA A 186 -2.31 9.71 -1.28
C ALA A 186 -1.53 10.12 -2.54
N ARG A 187 -2.08 9.79 -3.71
CA ARG A 187 -1.49 10.11 -5.02
C ARG A 187 -1.17 11.59 -5.22
N ASN A 188 -1.99 12.47 -4.65
CA ASN A 188 -1.81 13.91 -4.74
C ASN A 188 -0.75 14.47 -3.76
N GLY A 189 -0.14 13.62 -2.94
CA GLY A 189 0.90 14.01 -1.98
C GLY A 189 0.38 14.51 -0.62
N ASN A 190 -0.94 14.55 -0.40
CA ASN A 190 -1.50 14.91 0.91
C ASN A 190 -1.57 13.70 1.84
N ILE A 191 -1.48 13.94 3.15
CA ILE A 191 -1.66 12.92 4.18
C ILE A 191 -3.14 12.55 4.30
N GLN A 192 -3.47 11.27 4.13
CA GLN A 192 -4.84 10.75 4.28
C GLN A 192 -5.04 9.97 5.59
N SER A 193 -3.97 9.33 6.06
CA SER A 193 -3.91 8.57 7.31
C SER A 193 -2.46 8.49 7.80
N MET A 194 -2.19 7.80 8.90
CA MET A 194 -0.84 7.52 9.40
C MET A 194 -0.85 6.25 10.26
N ASP A 195 0.24 5.49 10.26
CA ASP A 195 0.48 4.43 11.26
C ASP A 195 1.12 5.09 12.49
N ILE A 196 0.48 5.02 13.65
CA ILE A 196 0.96 5.61 14.90
C ILE A 196 1.46 4.49 15.79
N ARG A 197 2.70 4.62 16.26
CA ARG A 197 3.42 3.58 17.00
C ARG A 197 4.10 4.11 18.25
N ASN A 198 4.10 3.26 19.27
CA ASN A 198 4.94 3.35 20.46
C ASN A 198 5.20 1.92 20.99
N MET A 199 5.90 1.78 22.12
CA MET A 199 6.34 0.50 22.69
C MET A 199 5.22 -0.54 22.82
N ALA A 200 4.05 -0.12 23.32
CA ALA A 200 2.86 -0.96 23.46
C ALA A 200 1.62 -0.33 22.79
N TYR A 201 1.82 0.58 21.84
CA TYR A 201 0.74 1.31 21.18
C TYR A 201 0.82 1.17 19.67
N LYS A 202 -0.31 0.84 19.06
CA LYS A 202 -0.53 0.88 17.62
C LYS A 202 -1.91 1.44 17.36
N ALA A 203 -1.99 2.47 16.52
CA ALA A 203 -3.27 3.03 16.12
C ALA A 203 -3.21 3.61 14.71
N PHE A 204 -4.39 3.73 14.11
CA PHE A 204 -4.63 4.53 12.92
C PHE A 204 -5.63 5.63 13.26
N PRO A 205 -5.53 6.83 12.65
CA PRO A 205 -6.62 7.79 12.67
C PRO A 205 -7.94 7.17 12.22
N LYS A 206 -9.05 7.59 12.83
CA LYS A 206 -10.39 7.20 12.35
C LYS A 206 -10.58 7.63 10.89
N GLY A 207 -11.16 6.75 10.09
CA GLY A 207 -11.43 6.96 8.67
C GLY A 207 -10.75 5.95 7.75
N GLU A 208 -11.15 5.92 6.49
CA GLU A 208 -10.52 5.06 5.49
C GLU A 208 -9.09 5.53 5.17
N ARG A 209 -8.19 4.56 4.98
CA ARG A 209 -6.83 4.81 4.46
C ARG A 209 -6.83 5.14 2.96
N GLY A 210 -7.90 4.79 2.24
CA GLY A 210 -8.01 4.98 0.80
C GLY A 210 -6.91 4.25 0.03
N GLU A 211 -6.34 4.95 -0.95
CA GLU A 211 -5.17 4.54 -1.72
C GLU A 211 -3.84 4.86 -1.03
N ALA A 212 -3.85 5.58 0.10
CA ALA A 212 -2.62 6.12 0.66
C ALA A 212 -1.61 5.03 1.07
N LEU A 213 -0.33 5.35 0.90
CA LEU A 213 0.81 4.51 1.23
C LEU A 213 1.80 5.33 2.04
N TRP A 214 2.48 4.71 3.01
CA TRP A 214 3.72 5.32 3.51
C TRP A 214 4.80 5.12 2.46
N ARG A 215 5.63 6.15 2.23
CA ARG A 215 6.73 6.08 1.26
C ARG A 215 7.90 6.97 1.65
N SER A 216 9.11 6.56 1.27
CA SER A 216 10.31 7.39 1.37
C SER A 216 10.26 8.58 0.39
N ASN A 217 11.24 9.47 0.50
CA ASN A 217 11.41 10.58 -0.42
C ASN A 217 11.74 10.09 -1.83
N GLN A 218 11.18 10.79 -2.83
CA GLN A 218 11.47 10.57 -4.24
C GLN A 218 12.77 11.26 -4.62
N PHE A 219 13.46 10.71 -5.63
CA PHE A 219 14.72 11.23 -6.12
C PHE A 219 14.50 12.30 -7.19
N PHE A 220 15.30 13.37 -7.10
CA PHE A 220 15.27 14.46 -8.05
C PHE A 220 16.68 14.90 -8.43
N GLU A 221 16.81 15.46 -9.62
CA GLU A 221 18.03 16.08 -10.14
C GLU A 221 17.78 17.56 -10.44
N ALA A 222 18.74 18.41 -10.07
CA ALA A 222 18.73 19.82 -10.41
C ALA A 222 18.98 20.06 -11.91
N LYS A 223 17.99 20.58 -12.63
CA LYS A 223 18.12 20.94 -14.06
C LYS A 223 18.86 22.25 -14.32
N ARG A 224 18.87 23.12 -13.32
CA ARG A 224 19.50 24.43 -13.33
C ARG A 224 20.03 24.71 -11.93
N ALA A 225 20.92 25.70 -11.84
CA ALA A 225 21.42 26.11 -10.55
C ALA A 225 20.26 26.55 -9.65
N LEU A 226 20.15 25.94 -8.47
CA LEU A 226 19.14 26.31 -7.47
C LEU A 226 19.80 27.23 -6.46
N LYS A 227 19.21 28.40 -6.25
CA LYS A 227 19.70 29.38 -5.27
C LYS A 227 18.89 29.26 -3.99
N ALA A 228 19.60 29.00 -2.90
CA ALA A 228 19.06 29.09 -1.57
C ALA A 228 18.84 30.53 -1.13
N GLU A 229 17.94 30.73 -0.16
CA GLU A 229 17.77 32.02 0.50
C GLU A 229 19.06 32.53 1.17
N ASN A 230 19.94 31.62 1.62
CA ASN A 230 21.24 31.95 2.21
C ASN A 230 22.36 32.17 1.18
N GLY A 231 22.05 32.18 -0.13
CA GLY A 231 23.01 32.39 -1.21
C GLY A 231 23.80 31.15 -1.64
N LEU A 232 23.58 30.00 -1.01
CA LEU A 232 24.17 28.73 -1.44
C LEU A 232 23.61 28.32 -2.81
N GLU A 233 24.47 28.05 -3.79
CA GLU A 233 24.08 27.65 -5.13
C GLU A 233 24.34 26.15 -5.34
N ILE A 234 23.28 25.40 -5.69
CA ILE A 234 23.39 23.97 -5.99
C ILE A 234 23.70 23.81 -7.48
N PRO A 235 24.77 23.09 -7.86
CA PRO A 235 25.11 22.83 -9.25
C PRO A 235 24.05 22.04 -10.01
N VAL A 236 23.99 22.27 -11.33
CA VAL A 236 23.22 21.43 -12.26
C VAL A 236 23.71 19.98 -12.19
N GLY A 237 22.79 19.02 -12.26
CA GLY A 237 23.10 17.59 -12.17
C GLY A 237 23.20 17.08 -10.73
N THR A 238 22.99 17.93 -9.72
CA THR A 238 23.01 17.48 -8.33
C THR A 238 21.81 16.56 -8.07
N LEU A 239 22.11 15.31 -7.70
CA LEU A 239 21.11 14.31 -7.31
C LEU A 239 20.79 14.42 -5.82
N GLY A 240 19.50 14.39 -5.51
CA GLY A 240 19.00 14.43 -4.15
C GLY A 240 17.61 13.83 -4.02
N THR A 241 16.98 14.06 -2.89
CA THR A 241 15.60 13.70 -2.64
C THR A 241 14.77 14.95 -2.30
N LEU A 242 13.46 14.88 -2.51
CA LEU A 242 12.56 16.00 -2.28
C LEU A 242 11.39 15.58 -1.38
N TYR A 243 11.06 16.43 -0.41
CA TYR A 243 9.84 16.28 0.38
C TYR A 243 9.16 17.62 0.66
N ARG A 244 7.85 17.57 0.83
CA ARG A 244 7.03 18.76 1.12
C ARG A 244 7.19 19.13 2.59
N ARG A 245 7.63 20.35 2.87
CA ARG A 245 7.69 20.91 4.24
C ARG A 245 6.33 21.47 4.63
N ASP A 246 5.77 22.29 3.76
CA ASP A 246 4.48 22.98 3.94
C ASP A 246 3.84 23.22 2.56
N THR A 247 2.80 24.07 2.49
CA THR A 247 2.06 24.33 1.25
C THR A 247 2.87 25.12 0.21
N GLU A 248 3.91 25.84 0.63
CA GLU A 248 4.67 26.77 -0.20
C GLU A 248 6.10 26.28 -0.45
N ASN A 249 6.63 25.41 0.40
CA ASN A 249 8.03 25.03 0.41
C ASN A 249 8.25 23.52 0.38
N PHE A 250 9.25 23.12 -0.40
CA PHE A 250 9.88 21.82 -0.33
C PHE A 250 11.24 21.89 0.34
N VAL A 251 11.72 20.74 0.79
CA VAL A 251 13.11 20.56 1.20
C VAL A 251 13.76 19.57 0.24
N PHE A 252 14.81 20.03 -0.42
CA PHE A 252 15.68 19.23 -1.26
C PHE A 252 16.91 18.82 -0.45
N MET A 253 17.13 17.52 -0.30
CA MET A 253 18.26 16.95 0.41
C MET A 253 19.23 16.27 -0.53
N TYR A 254 20.52 16.56 -0.38
CA TYR A 254 21.56 16.09 -1.30
C TYR A 254 22.88 15.87 -0.57
N GLY A 255 23.81 15.18 -1.21
CA GLY A 255 25.09 14.78 -0.63
C GLY A 255 25.15 13.33 -0.18
N GLU A 256 26.24 13.00 0.51
CA GLU A 256 26.54 11.67 1.04
C GLU A 256 25.90 11.47 2.42
N VAL A 257 25.69 10.20 2.79
CA VAL A 257 25.13 9.82 4.08
C VAL A 257 26.01 10.35 5.22
N GLY A 258 25.39 11.01 6.20
CA GLY A 258 26.07 11.66 7.33
C GLY A 258 26.65 13.04 7.02
N LYS A 259 26.57 13.49 5.76
CA LYS A 259 27.01 14.82 5.31
C LYS A 259 25.93 15.47 4.43
N GLU A 260 24.68 15.07 4.60
CA GLU A 260 23.59 15.60 3.79
C GLU A 260 23.37 17.09 4.04
N MET A 261 23.24 17.82 2.94
CA MET A 261 22.86 19.22 2.94
C MET A 261 21.36 19.34 2.69
N ARG A 262 20.76 20.39 3.28
CA ARG A 262 19.33 20.69 3.18
C ARG A 262 19.15 22.03 2.49
N LEU A 263 18.28 22.07 1.49
CA LEU A 263 17.86 23.29 0.82
C LEU A 263 16.35 23.44 0.89
N ILE A 264 15.86 24.56 1.41
CA ILE A 264 14.45 24.93 1.28
C ILE A 264 14.26 25.56 -0.10
N VAL A 265 13.33 25.00 -0.88
CA VAL A 265 13.03 25.43 -2.24
C VAL A 265 11.54 25.78 -2.32
N PRO A 266 11.17 27.01 -2.73
CA PRO A 266 9.78 27.36 -2.98
C PRO A 266 9.13 26.46 -4.05
N TYR A 267 7.85 26.17 -3.92
CA TYR A 267 7.08 25.26 -4.78
C TYR A 267 7.30 25.52 -6.27
N GLU A 268 7.19 26.77 -6.70
CA GLU A 268 7.35 27.17 -8.11
C GLU A 268 8.78 26.97 -8.62
N GLN A 269 9.78 27.17 -7.76
CA GLN A 269 11.17 26.90 -8.11
C GLN A 269 11.46 25.40 -8.19
N ALA A 270 10.89 24.59 -7.30
CA ALA A 270 11.04 23.15 -7.30
C ALA A 270 10.40 22.52 -8.55
N LYS A 271 9.16 22.88 -8.85
CA LYS A 271 8.46 22.48 -10.09
C LYS A 271 9.23 22.90 -11.35
N THR A 272 9.81 24.09 -11.26
CA THR A 272 10.78 24.73 -12.15
C THR A 272 12.02 23.94 -12.54
N GLY A 273 12.78 23.64 -11.49
CA GLY A 273 14.21 23.41 -11.54
C GLY A 273 14.64 22.02 -11.15
N LEU A 274 13.70 21.15 -10.75
CA LEU A 274 13.96 19.75 -10.42
C LEU A 274 13.28 18.82 -11.43
N ASN A 275 13.96 17.73 -11.75
CA ASN A 275 13.44 16.60 -12.51
C ASN A 275 13.32 15.40 -11.61
N GLU A 276 12.18 14.70 -11.60
CA GLU A 276 12.09 13.41 -10.94
C GLU A 276 12.99 12.40 -11.65
N VAL A 277 13.74 11.62 -10.89
CA VAL A 277 14.68 10.62 -11.38
C VAL A 277 14.16 9.23 -11.03
N PRO A 278 14.07 8.30 -12.01
CA PRO A 278 13.65 6.93 -11.73
C PRO A 278 14.55 6.23 -10.72
N VAL A 279 13.94 5.37 -9.90
CA VAL A 279 14.64 4.51 -8.96
C VAL A 279 15.05 3.18 -9.60
N HIS A 280 16.03 2.52 -8.99
CA HIS A 280 16.49 1.20 -9.43
C HIS A 280 15.75 0.06 -8.71
N ARG A 281 15.19 0.32 -7.52
CA ARG A 281 14.34 -0.62 -6.79
C ARG A 281 13.14 0.08 -6.17
N ILE A 282 12.00 -0.59 -6.20
CA ILE A 282 10.84 -0.27 -5.36
C ILE A 282 10.74 -1.37 -4.32
N ILE A 283 10.89 -1.02 -3.05
CA ILE A 283 10.79 -1.95 -1.92
C ILE A 283 9.41 -1.80 -1.29
N ILE A 284 8.66 -2.90 -1.24
CA ILE A 284 7.36 -2.96 -0.57
C ILE A 284 7.44 -3.81 0.70
N SER A 285 7.06 -3.22 1.83
CA SER A 285 6.95 -3.91 3.13
C SER A 285 5.54 -3.77 3.73
N GLU A 286 5.25 -4.57 4.76
CA GLU A 286 4.00 -4.42 5.50
C GLU A 286 4.01 -3.15 6.36
N SER A 287 5.15 -2.83 6.99
CA SER A 287 5.29 -1.68 7.87
C SER A 287 6.44 -0.74 7.49
N PRO A 288 6.31 0.57 7.78
CA PRO A 288 7.40 1.53 7.62
C PRO A 288 8.67 1.16 8.40
N ILE A 289 8.51 0.55 9.58
CA ILE A 289 9.62 0.13 10.44
C ILE A 289 10.45 -0.94 9.73
N ASP A 290 9.82 -1.87 9.02
CA ASP A 290 10.52 -2.91 8.25
C ASP A 290 11.23 -2.32 7.04
N ALA A 291 10.63 -1.33 6.38
CA ALA A 291 11.25 -0.63 5.27
C ALA A 291 12.52 0.10 5.70
N ILE A 292 12.47 0.80 6.84
CA ILE A 292 13.60 1.52 7.42
C ILE A 292 14.64 0.53 7.96
N SER A 293 14.20 -0.57 8.59
CA SER A 293 15.09 -1.63 9.05
C SER A 293 15.85 -2.24 7.87
N LEU A 294 15.20 -2.42 6.71
CA LEU A 294 15.85 -2.92 5.51
C LEU A 294 16.91 -1.95 4.97
N LYS A 295 16.69 -0.64 5.00
CA LYS A 295 17.72 0.35 4.63
C LYS A 295 18.97 0.19 5.50
N GLN A 296 18.81 -0.04 6.80
CA GLN A 296 19.95 -0.22 7.71
C GLN A 296 20.63 -1.58 7.56
N LEU A 297 19.84 -2.64 7.37
CA LEU A 297 20.33 -4.00 7.11
C LEU A 297 21.05 -4.10 5.75
N ASN A 298 20.54 -3.40 4.74
CA ASN A 298 21.07 -3.38 3.39
C ASN A 298 21.35 -1.93 2.95
N PRO A 299 22.44 -1.29 3.42
CA PRO A 299 22.82 0.03 2.94
C PRO A 299 22.94 0.06 1.41
N GLU A 300 22.53 1.16 0.80
CA GLU A 300 22.61 1.34 -0.64
C GLU A 300 24.05 1.52 -1.11
N LYS A 301 24.37 0.95 -2.28
CA LYS A 301 25.63 1.28 -2.98
C LYS A 301 25.51 2.71 -3.55
N ALA A 302 26.64 3.39 -3.78
CA ALA A 302 26.67 4.81 -4.16
C ALA A 302 25.78 5.21 -5.36
N ASN A 303 25.57 4.29 -6.32
CA ASN A 303 24.77 4.54 -7.52
C ASN A 303 23.37 3.91 -7.47
N GLU A 304 22.96 3.38 -6.32
CA GLU A 304 21.67 2.74 -6.16
C GLU A 304 20.66 3.72 -5.58
N ARG A 305 19.44 3.73 -6.14
CA ARG A 305 18.33 4.57 -5.69
C ARG A 305 17.17 3.64 -5.39
N ARG A 306 16.62 3.73 -4.17
CA ARG A 306 15.53 2.85 -3.74
C ARG A 306 14.37 3.68 -3.23
N LEU A 307 13.17 3.34 -3.69
CA LEU A 307 11.93 3.86 -3.12
C LEU A 307 11.39 2.84 -2.13
N TYR A 308 11.27 3.21 -0.86
CA TYR A 308 10.69 2.38 0.18
C TYR A 308 9.21 2.71 0.31
N VAL A 309 8.36 1.69 0.36
CA VAL A 309 6.90 1.81 0.41
C VAL A 309 6.35 0.82 1.43
N ALA A 310 5.36 1.25 2.20
CA ALA A 310 4.65 0.38 3.13
C ALA A 310 3.13 0.56 3.07
N THR A 311 2.40 -0.55 3.12
CA THR A 311 0.93 -0.58 3.08
C THR A 311 0.28 -0.43 4.45
N CYS A 312 1.06 -0.59 5.52
CA CYS A 312 0.65 -0.57 6.91
C CYS A 312 -0.40 -1.66 7.22
N GLY A 313 -0.15 -2.89 6.76
CA GLY A 313 -1.06 -4.05 6.86
C GLY A 313 -1.52 -4.56 5.49
N GLN A 314 -2.62 -5.33 5.48
CA GLN A 314 -3.19 -5.88 4.24
C GLN A 314 -3.48 -4.76 3.22
N PRO A 315 -2.92 -4.85 1.99
CA PRO A 315 -3.14 -3.85 0.95
C PRO A 315 -4.58 -3.90 0.45
N SER A 316 -5.20 -2.72 0.30
CA SER A 316 -6.48 -2.59 -0.42
C SER A 316 -6.27 -2.59 -1.93
N GLY A 317 -7.33 -2.86 -2.71
CA GLY A 317 -7.26 -2.73 -4.18
C GLY A 317 -6.87 -1.33 -4.65
N LYS A 318 -7.26 -0.28 -3.91
CA LYS A 318 -6.86 1.11 -4.18
C LYS A 318 -5.36 1.34 -3.96
N GLN A 319 -4.80 0.75 -2.91
CA GLN A 319 -3.37 0.79 -2.63
C GLN A 319 -2.56 0.02 -3.68
N LEU A 320 -3.04 -1.15 -4.13
CA LEU A 320 -2.42 -1.90 -5.23
C LEU A 320 -2.44 -1.10 -6.54
N ALA A 321 -3.55 -0.44 -6.86
CA ALA A 321 -3.62 0.42 -8.04
C ALA A 321 -2.63 1.61 -7.96
N PHE A 322 -2.46 2.21 -6.78
CA PHE A 322 -1.46 3.27 -6.61
C PHE A 322 -0.02 2.74 -6.68
N LEU A 323 0.23 1.55 -6.14
CA LEU A 323 1.52 0.87 -6.24
C LEU A 323 1.87 0.53 -7.70
N GLN A 324 0.88 0.10 -8.50
CA GLN A 324 1.03 -0.12 -9.94
C GLN A 324 1.46 1.17 -10.66
N GLU A 325 0.89 2.32 -10.31
CA GLU A 325 1.29 3.60 -10.91
C GLU A 325 2.72 3.99 -10.54
N ILE A 326 3.13 3.76 -9.29
CA ILE A 326 4.51 3.98 -8.85
C ILE A 326 5.47 3.09 -9.67
N LEU A 327 5.10 1.82 -9.90
CA LEU A 327 5.89 0.90 -10.73
C LEU A 327 5.93 1.36 -12.20
N ASN A 328 4.81 1.82 -12.75
CA ASN A 328 4.73 2.35 -14.12
C ASN A 328 5.63 3.58 -14.34
N GLN A 329 5.81 4.41 -13.31
CA GLN A 329 6.72 5.56 -13.35
C GLN A 329 8.20 5.15 -13.31
N ASN A 330 8.50 3.90 -12.95
CA ASN A 330 9.85 3.37 -12.78
C ASN A 330 10.02 2.06 -13.56
N PRO A 331 9.94 2.08 -14.90
CA PRO A 331 9.86 0.86 -15.73
C PRO A 331 11.09 -0.04 -15.66
N GLN A 332 12.24 0.50 -15.23
CA GLN A 332 13.50 -0.23 -15.06
C GLN A 332 13.78 -0.64 -13.61
N ALA A 333 12.87 -0.34 -12.67
CA ALA A 333 13.08 -0.66 -11.27
C ALA A 333 12.77 -2.14 -10.99
N GLN A 334 13.64 -2.83 -10.26
CA GLN A 334 13.30 -4.14 -9.72
C GLN A 334 12.27 -3.97 -8.60
N PHE A 335 11.21 -4.78 -8.61
CA PHE A 335 10.20 -4.79 -7.56
C PHE A 335 10.59 -5.74 -6.44
N VAL A 336 10.94 -5.20 -5.27
CA VAL A 336 11.44 -5.96 -4.11
C VAL A 336 10.34 -6.12 -3.07
N ILE A 337 9.97 -7.36 -2.77
CA ILE A 337 8.92 -7.73 -1.83
C ILE A 337 9.56 -8.16 -0.51
N ALA A 338 9.37 -7.36 0.53
CA ALA A 338 9.98 -7.51 1.86
C ALA A 338 8.89 -7.56 2.95
N GLN A 339 8.12 -8.64 2.95
CA GLN A 339 7.01 -8.86 3.88
C GLN A 339 7.45 -9.68 5.09
N ASP A 340 6.61 -9.72 6.13
CA ASP A 340 6.80 -10.54 7.32
C ASP A 340 6.91 -12.03 6.96
N GLY A 341 7.67 -12.78 7.76
CA GLY A 341 7.93 -14.21 7.55
C GLY A 341 6.77 -15.13 7.94
N ASP A 342 5.63 -14.55 8.35
CA ASP A 342 4.44 -15.29 8.73
C ASP A 342 3.54 -15.63 7.53
N ASN A 343 2.55 -16.49 7.76
CA ASN A 343 1.62 -16.91 6.71
C ASN A 343 0.84 -15.72 6.08
N ALA A 344 0.57 -14.64 6.82
CA ALA A 344 -0.15 -13.49 6.30
C ALA A 344 0.75 -12.64 5.39
N GLY A 345 1.96 -12.31 5.84
CA GLY A 345 2.98 -11.61 5.06
C GLY A 345 3.32 -12.36 3.78
N LEU A 346 3.49 -13.68 3.84
CA LEU A 346 3.73 -14.52 2.66
C LEU A 346 2.56 -14.53 1.67
N ARG A 347 1.31 -14.47 2.15
CA ARG A 347 0.14 -14.30 1.26
C ARG A 347 0.16 -12.95 0.57
N PHE A 348 0.50 -11.87 1.27
CA PHE A 348 0.65 -10.56 0.66
C PHE A 348 1.77 -10.59 -0.40
N ALA A 349 2.88 -11.25 -0.09
CA ALA A 349 3.99 -11.43 -1.04
C ALA A 349 3.55 -12.11 -2.34
N VAL A 350 2.79 -13.21 -2.26
CA VAL A 350 2.23 -13.88 -3.45
C VAL A 350 1.30 -12.93 -4.21
N ASN A 351 0.45 -12.20 -3.51
CA ASN A 351 -0.53 -11.30 -4.14
C ASN A 351 0.11 -10.07 -4.81
N TYR A 352 1.33 -9.68 -4.46
CA TYR A 352 2.04 -8.62 -5.17
C TYR A 352 2.55 -9.04 -6.55
N LEU A 353 2.67 -10.35 -6.82
CA LEU A 353 3.07 -10.85 -8.14
C LEU A 353 1.99 -10.65 -9.22
N VAL A 354 0.81 -10.16 -8.84
CA VAL A 354 -0.23 -9.74 -9.81
C VAL A 354 0.08 -8.39 -10.47
N LEU A 355 1.02 -7.61 -9.92
CA LEU A 355 1.39 -6.31 -10.46
C LEU A 355 2.01 -6.47 -11.85
N ASP A 356 1.55 -5.64 -12.79
CA ASP A 356 2.01 -5.66 -14.17
C ASP A 356 3.31 -4.86 -14.29
N HIS A 357 4.47 -5.52 -14.29
CA HIS A 357 5.75 -4.84 -14.43
C HIS A 357 5.90 -4.23 -15.85
N PRO A 358 6.21 -2.93 -16.02
CA PRO A 358 6.21 -2.26 -17.33
C PRO A 358 7.16 -2.84 -18.37
N SER A 359 8.25 -3.45 -17.90
CA SER A 359 9.25 -4.11 -18.76
C SER A 359 8.92 -5.56 -19.11
N GLU A 360 7.80 -6.11 -18.63
CA GLU A 360 7.43 -7.50 -18.91
C GLU A 360 6.66 -7.66 -20.23
N ASP A 361 6.69 -8.87 -20.78
CA ASP A 361 5.89 -9.28 -21.92
C ASP A 361 4.40 -9.29 -21.54
N PRO A 362 3.56 -8.44 -22.15
CA PRO A 362 2.13 -8.38 -21.86
C PRO A 362 1.37 -9.67 -22.24
N GLU A 363 1.96 -10.52 -23.08
CA GLU A 363 1.34 -11.74 -23.60
C GLU A 363 1.60 -12.97 -22.73
N MET A 364 2.69 -12.99 -21.95
CA MET A 364 3.11 -14.14 -21.13
C MET A 364 2.92 -13.91 -19.64
N LYS A 365 1.66 -13.71 -19.21
CA LYS A 365 1.33 -13.31 -17.82
C LYS A 365 1.05 -14.49 -16.91
N ILE A 366 1.40 -14.34 -15.63
CA ILE A 366 0.94 -15.20 -14.54
C ILE A 366 0.37 -14.30 -13.46
N LYS A 367 -0.89 -14.53 -13.10
CA LYS A 367 -1.61 -13.74 -12.10
C LYS A 367 -2.01 -14.65 -10.94
N PRO A 368 -1.23 -14.64 -9.85
CA PRO A 368 -1.60 -15.37 -8.66
C PRO A 368 -2.52 -14.55 -7.75
N TYR A 369 -3.41 -15.25 -7.05
CA TYR A 369 -4.18 -14.68 -5.96
C TYR A 369 -4.39 -15.73 -4.87
N LEU A 370 -3.83 -15.47 -3.70
CA LEU A 370 -3.80 -16.36 -2.56
C LEU A 370 -4.68 -15.82 -1.42
N MET A 371 -5.62 -16.64 -0.98
CA MET A 371 -6.49 -16.38 0.15
C MET A 371 -6.37 -17.47 1.21
N PHE A 372 -6.72 -17.13 2.45
CA PHE A 372 -6.87 -18.10 3.53
C PHE A 372 -8.35 -18.41 3.78
N SER A 373 -8.66 -19.66 4.06
CA SER A 373 -10.00 -20.11 4.46
C SER A 373 -9.90 -20.93 5.75
N SER A 374 -10.57 -20.47 6.81
CA SER A 374 -10.64 -21.19 8.09
C SER A 374 -11.65 -22.33 8.00
N THR A 375 -11.31 -23.50 8.55
CA THR A 375 -12.21 -24.67 8.59
C THR A 375 -13.24 -24.64 9.73
N VAL A 376 -13.24 -23.61 10.56
CA VAL A 376 -14.17 -23.47 11.70
C VAL A 376 -15.32 -22.54 11.32
N GLU A 377 -16.54 -23.10 11.21
CA GLU A 377 -17.78 -22.32 11.19
C GLU A 377 -17.84 -21.40 12.41
N GLN A 378 -18.07 -20.11 12.15
CA GLN A 378 -18.09 -19.07 13.16
C GLN A 378 -19.27 -19.28 14.14
N GLN A 379 -19.01 -19.83 15.32
CA GLN A 379 -19.80 -19.47 16.51
C GLN A 379 -19.12 -18.28 17.21
N PRO A 380 -19.84 -17.21 17.55
CA PRO A 380 -19.26 -16.02 18.15
C PRO A 380 -18.90 -16.32 19.61
N LYS A 381 -17.62 -16.60 19.89
CA LYS A 381 -17.09 -16.59 21.26
C LYS A 381 -16.37 -15.28 21.55
N LYS A 382 -16.79 -14.67 22.67
CA LYS A 382 -16.27 -13.43 23.26
C LYS A 382 -14.74 -13.43 23.30
N ILE A 383 -14.17 -12.34 22.78
CA ILE A 383 -12.74 -12.04 22.79
C ILE A 383 -12.27 -11.93 24.25
N LYS A 384 -11.35 -12.80 24.64
CA LYS A 384 -10.38 -12.52 25.70
C LYS A 384 -9.01 -12.42 25.02
N GLU A 385 -8.36 -11.28 25.24
CA GLU A 385 -7.00 -11.00 24.80
C GLU A 385 -6.05 -12.01 25.44
N SER A 386 -5.45 -12.86 24.62
CA SER A 386 -4.23 -13.58 25.00
C SER A 386 -3.33 -13.68 23.77
N THR A 387 -2.07 -13.28 23.98
CA THR A 387 -1.05 -12.98 22.97
C THR A 387 -0.31 -14.24 22.50
N GLN A 388 -1.02 -15.32 22.25
CA GLN A 388 -0.46 -16.51 21.61
C GLN A 388 -1.05 -16.65 20.22
N THR A 389 -0.18 -16.58 19.21
CA THR A 389 -0.45 -16.93 17.81
C THR A 389 -0.95 -18.37 17.76
N GLN A 390 -2.26 -18.56 17.92
CA GLN A 390 -2.90 -19.80 17.49
C GLN A 390 -2.73 -19.86 15.98
N GLU A 391 -1.88 -20.77 15.50
CA GLU A 391 -1.85 -21.17 14.10
C GLU A 391 -3.27 -21.58 13.70
N SER A 392 -3.95 -20.72 12.96
CA SER A 392 -5.33 -20.97 12.57
C SER A 392 -5.36 -22.19 11.66
N THR A 393 -5.95 -23.28 12.14
CA THR A 393 -6.23 -24.46 11.32
C THR A 393 -7.11 -24.03 10.15
N GLY A 394 -6.59 -24.15 8.94
CA GLY A 394 -7.25 -23.74 7.71
C GLY A 394 -6.37 -24.00 6.50
N MET A 395 -6.91 -23.73 5.31
CA MET A 395 -6.23 -23.97 4.04
C MET A 395 -6.01 -22.66 3.30
N ASN A 396 -4.91 -22.60 2.57
CA ASN A 396 -4.69 -21.60 1.56
C ASN A 396 -5.40 -22.04 0.26
N ARG A 397 -6.04 -21.09 -0.41
CA ARG A 397 -6.67 -21.25 -1.72
C ARG A 397 -5.95 -20.34 -2.71
N LEU A 398 -5.14 -20.94 -3.58
CA LEU A 398 -4.41 -20.27 -4.65
C LEU A 398 -5.22 -20.32 -5.93
N LYS A 399 -5.57 -19.15 -6.46
CA LYS A 399 -6.06 -18.99 -7.82
C LYS A 399 -4.90 -18.55 -8.69
N LEU A 400 -4.69 -19.23 -9.81
CA LEU A 400 -3.70 -18.85 -10.82
C LEU A 400 -4.41 -18.63 -12.15
N GLU A 401 -4.07 -17.55 -12.84
CA GLU A 401 -4.38 -17.35 -14.25
C GLU A 401 -3.07 -17.24 -15.04
N LEU A 402 -2.88 -18.14 -16.01
CA LEU A 402 -1.71 -18.18 -16.87
C LEU A 402 -2.14 -17.84 -18.29
N ARG A 403 -1.50 -16.84 -18.87
CA ARG A 403 -1.71 -16.41 -20.25
C ARG A 403 -0.48 -16.76 -21.08
N TYR A 404 -0.73 -17.28 -22.28
CA TYR A 404 0.33 -17.58 -23.23
C TYR A 404 -0.14 -17.29 -24.68
N PRO A 405 0.70 -16.67 -25.54
CA PRO A 405 0.31 -16.33 -26.90
C PRO A 405 0.23 -17.57 -27.81
N LEU A 406 -0.87 -17.70 -28.55
CA LEU A 406 -1.06 -18.79 -29.52
C LEU A 406 -0.13 -18.67 -30.73
N ALA A 407 0.39 -17.47 -31.01
CA ALA A 407 1.41 -17.25 -32.05
C ALA A 407 2.67 -18.11 -31.84
N ALA A 408 2.95 -18.52 -30.60
CA ALA A 408 4.04 -19.43 -30.25
C ALA A 408 3.65 -20.93 -30.30
N GLY A 409 2.41 -21.24 -30.72
CA GLY A 409 1.87 -22.58 -30.91
C GLY A 409 0.94 -23.05 -29.78
N ALA A 410 -0.28 -23.48 -30.12
CA ALA A 410 -1.29 -23.91 -29.15
C ALA A 410 -0.83 -25.09 -28.27
N ARG A 411 -0.20 -26.11 -28.89
CA ARG A 411 0.33 -27.26 -28.15
C ARG A 411 1.42 -26.86 -27.15
N LYS A 412 2.33 -25.99 -27.55
CA LYS A 412 3.40 -25.47 -26.69
C LYS A 412 2.82 -24.63 -25.54
N ALA A 413 1.83 -23.79 -25.82
CA ALA A 413 1.13 -22.99 -24.82
C ALA A 413 0.48 -23.89 -23.75
N GLN A 414 -0.18 -24.96 -24.18
CA GLN A 414 -0.81 -25.93 -23.28
C GLN A 414 0.23 -26.70 -22.46
N GLU A 415 1.27 -27.23 -23.11
CA GLU A 415 2.36 -27.97 -22.45
C GLU A 415 3.04 -27.12 -21.36
N LEU A 416 3.30 -25.84 -21.61
CA LEU A 416 3.92 -24.94 -20.63
C LEU A 416 2.98 -24.58 -19.47
N ASN A 417 1.73 -24.20 -19.76
CA ASN A 417 0.78 -23.83 -18.71
C ASN A 417 0.41 -25.03 -17.83
N GLU A 418 -0.04 -26.12 -18.43
CA GLU A 418 -0.47 -27.31 -17.68
C GLU A 418 0.72 -28.03 -17.03
N GLY A 419 1.88 -28.04 -17.69
CA GLY A 419 3.12 -28.60 -17.15
C GLY A 419 3.56 -27.88 -15.87
N PHE A 420 3.53 -26.55 -15.86
CA PHE A 420 3.83 -25.77 -14.66
C PHE A 420 2.83 -26.04 -13.53
N ILE A 421 1.53 -26.02 -13.82
CA ILE A 421 0.47 -26.27 -12.82
C ILE A 421 0.64 -27.65 -12.19
N ARG A 422 0.90 -28.68 -13.02
CA ARG A 422 1.11 -30.05 -12.55
C ARG A 422 2.34 -30.15 -11.64
N ALA A 423 3.48 -29.59 -12.07
CA ALA A 423 4.69 -29.60 -11.28
C ALA A 423 4.50 -28.89 -9.92
N LEU A 424 3.82 -27.74 -9.92
CA LEU A 424 3.52 -26.99 -8.71
C LEU A 424 2.63 -27.79 -7.75
N ALA A 425 1.56 -28.43 -8.25
CA ALA A 425 0.68 -29.26 -7.44
C ALA A 425 1.37 -30.51 -6.89
N GLU A 426 2.22 -31.17 -7.68
CA GLU A 426 3.03 -32.31 -7.26
C GLU A 426 4.00 -31.94 -6.14
N GLU A 427 4.68 -30.81 -6.24
CA GLU A 427 5.56 -30.29 -5.18
C GLU A 427 4.79 -30.05 -3.87
N MET A 428 3.58 -29.46 -3.95
CA MET A 428 2.73 -29.26 -2.77
C MET A 428 2.29 -30.59 -2.13
N ASN A 429 1.91 -31.56 -2.95
CA ASN A 429 1.51 -32.90 -2.48
C ASN A 429 2.69 -33.65 -1.84
N LEU A 430 3.88 -33.54 -2.43
CA LEU A 430 5.12 -34.12 -1.90
C LEU A 430 5.52 -33.46 -0.57
N PHE A 431 5.30 -32.16 -0.42
CA PHE A 431 5.51 -31.49 0.86
C PHE A 431 4.57 -32.03 1.93
N ALA A 432 3.27 -32.14 1.62
CA ALA A 432 2.27 -32.62 2.55
C ALA A 432 2.54 -34.07 3.02
N SER A 433 3.06 -34.94 2.15
CA SER A 433 3.39 -36.32 2.50
C SER A 433 4.60 -36.49 3.42
N ARG A 434 5.46 -35.45 3.53
CA ARG A 434 6.68 -35.46 4.38
C ARG A 434 6.45 -34.95 5.80
N ILE A 435 5.29 -34.37 6.10
CA ILE A 435 4.95 -33.89 7.44
C ILE A 435 4.87 -35.13 8.37
N PRO A 436 5.68 -35.22 9.45
CA PRO A 436 5.70 -36.39 10.32
C PRO A 436 4.33 -36.66 10.96
N LYS A 437 3.81 -37.88 10.79
CA LYS A 437 2.60 -38.37 11.48
C LYS A 437 2.93 -38.69 12.94
N ASN A 438 3.17 -37.68 13.77
CA ASN A 438 3.51 -37.90 15.18
C ASN A 438 2.22 -38.04 16.00
N CYS A 439 1.77 -39.28 16.17
CA CYS A 439 0.39 -39.59 16.49
C CYS A 439 0.25 -40.35 17.82
N ASN A 440 0.37 -39.63 18.95
CA ASN A 440 0.00 -40.15 20.28
C ASN A 440 -1.21 -39.44 20.91
N ASP A 441 -1.74 -38.39 20.28
CA ASP A 441 -2.88 -37.63 20.81
C ASP A 441 -4.15 -37.88 19.98
N LYS A 442 -5.21 -38.38 20.63
CA LYS A 442 -6.51 -38.68 19.98
C LYS A 442 -7.17 -37.43 19.37
N SER A 443 -6.80 -36.22 19.82
CA SER A 443 -7.28 -34.95 19.25
C SER A 443 -6.62 -34.61 17.91
N GLN A 444 -5.42 -35.12 17.63
CA GLN A 444 -4.71 -34.93 16.36
C GLN A 444 -5.20 -35.88 15.27
N LYS A 445 -5.62 -37.12 15.60
CA LYS A 445 -6.17 -38.08 14.63
C LYS A 445 -7.36 -37.56 13.83
N ASN A 446 -8.25 -36.78 14.45
CA ASN A 446 -9.40 -36.18 13.76
C ASN A 446 -9.00 -35.01 12.84
N LYS A 447 -7.94 -34.27 13.20
CA LYS A 447 -7.37 -33.22 12.33
C LYS A 447 -6.64 -33.84 11.14
N GLU A 448 -5.93 -34.94 11.36
CA GLU A 448 -5.21 -35.69 10.31
C GLU A 448 -6.15 -36.33 9.30
N GLN A 449 -7.29 -36.91 9.71
CA GLN A 449 -8.28 -37.48 8.79
C GLN A 449 -8.98 -36.41 7.93
N GLN A 450 -9.23 -35.21 8.47
CA GLN A 450 -9.75 -34.07 7.69
C GLN A 450 -8.71 -33.53 6.69
N ILE A 451 -7.43 -33.54 7.08
CA ILE A 451 -6.32 -33.15 6.22
C ILE A 451 -6.13 -34.20 5.11
N GLU A 452 -6.14 -35.51 5.40
CA GLU A 452 -6.01 -36.58 4.38
C GLU A 452 -7.17 -36.59 3.36
N HIS A 453 -8.41 -36.29 3.75
CA HIS A 453 -9.54 -36.18 2.81
C HIS A 453 -9.49 -34.91 1.94
N HIS A 454 -8.70 -33.88 2.31
CA HIS A 454 -8.52 -32.66 1.53
C HIS A 454 -7.18 -32.58 0.78
N LEU A 455 -6.24 -33.50 1.03
CA LEU A 455 -4.89 -33.48 0.46
C LEU A 455 -4.74 -34.15 -0.90
N GLN A 456 -5.80 -34.69 -1.50
CA GLN A 456 -5.80 -34.91 -2.95
C GLN A 456 -6.01 -33.55 -3.61
N ASN A 457 -4.95 -32.71 -3.64
CA ASN A 457 -4.95 -31.42 -4.31
C ASN A 457 -4.97 -31.66 -5.82
N ILE A 458 -6.11 -32.10 -6.34
CA ILE A 458 -6.36 -32.18 -7.78
C ILE A 458 -6.68 -30.74 -8.20
N PRO A 459 -5.77 -30.07 -8.93
CA PRO A 459 -6.01 -28.71 -9.36
C PRO A 459 -7.26 -28.65 -10.22
N ILE A 460 -8.25 -27.85 -9.82
CA ILE A 460 -9.44 -27.59 -10.66
C ILE A 460 -8.98 -26.65 -11.76
N THR A 461 -8.84 -27.17 -12.98
CA THR A 461 -8.20 -26.45 -14.09
C THR A 461 -9.18 -26.27 -15.25
N GLU A 462 -9.29 -25.03 -15.72
CA GLU A 462 -10.06 -24.64 -16.89
C GLU A 462 -9.12 -23.98 -17.90
N THR A 463 -9.01 -24.54 -19.10
CA THR A 463 -8.24 -23.97 -20.21
C THR A 463 -9.21 -23.46 -21.28
N MET A 464 -9.08 -22.19 -21.65
CA MET A 464 -9.93 -21.52 -22.62
C MET A 464 -9.10 -20.64 -23.57
N LEU A 465 -9.67 -20.35 -24.74
CA LEU A 465 -9.16 -19.30 -25.61
C LEU A 465 -9.73 -17.96 -25.15
N ASP A 466 -8.96 -16.88 -25.30
CA ASP A 466 -9.52 -15.55 -25.12
C ASP A 466 -10.53 -15.20 -26.24
N GLU A 467 -11.29 -14.12 -26.04
CA GLU A 467 -12.35 -13.69 -26.97
C GLU A 467 -11.86 -13.49 -28.41
N ASN A 468 -10.58 -13.12 -28.58
CA ASN A 468 -9.97 -12.87 -29.88
C ASN A 468 -9.19 -14.07 -30.44
N MET A 469 -9.20 -15.23 -29.77
CA MET A 469 -8.41 -16.41 -30.11
C MET A 469 -6.90 -16.13 -30.33
N GLN A 470 -6.37 -15.16 -29.60
CA GLN A 470 -4.95 -14.78 -29.62
C GLN A 470 -4.17 -15.47 -28.50
N TYR A 471 -4.82 -15.82 -27.39
CA TYR A 471 -4.15 -16.36 -26.21
C TYR A 471 -4.83 -17.63 -25.70
N LEU A 472 -4.00 -18.53 -25.18
CA LEU A 472 -4.46 -19.62 -24.32
C LEU A 472 -4.44 -19.10 -22.87
N ILE A 473 -5.60 -19.14 -22.22
CA ILE A 473 -5.76 -18.78 -20.82
C ILE A 473 -6.05 -20.06 -20.03
N THR A 474 -5.16 -20.40 -19.11
CA THR A 474 -5.36 -21.51 -18.17
C THR A 474 -5.60 -20.95 -16.78
N ARG A 475 -6.78 -21.21 -16.24
CA ARG A 475 -7.15 -20.87 -14.87
C ARG A 475 -7.12 -22.11 -14.02
N THR A 476 -6.53 -22.02 -12.84
CA THR A 476 -6.53 -23.13 -11.90
C THR A 476 -6.75 -22.67 -10.47
N GLU A 477 -7.35 -23.55 -9.69
CA GLU A 477 -7.48 -23.40 -8.25
C GLU A 477 -6.81 -24.57 -7.54
N ILE A 478 -5.88 -24.23 -6.64
CA ILE A 478 -5.09 -25.19 -5.87
C ILE A 478 -5.27 -24.87 -4.39
N HIS A 479 -5.67 -25.87 -3.61
CA HIS A 479 -5.78 -25.75 -2.16
C HIS A 479 -4.53 -26.38 -1.53
N PHE A 480 -4.02 -25.80 -0.46
CA PHE A 480 -2.88 -26.37 0.27
C PHE A 480 -2.84 -25.92 1.73
N LEU A 481 -2.00 -26.57 2.54
CA LEU A 481 -1.90 -26.30 3.97
C LEU A 481 -1.40 -24.87 4.25
N ASN A 482 -1.97 -24.23 5.27
CA ASN A 482 -1.52 -22.91 5.76
C ASN A 482 -0.20 -23.02 6.53
N ASN A 483 0.89 -23.25 5.80
CA ASN A 483 2.24 -23.42 6.33
C ASN A 483 3.21 -22.44 5.66
N ALA A 484 4.06 -21.79 6.46
CA ALA A 484 4.94 -20.72 5.97
C ALA A 484 6.03 -21.24 5.02
N GLU A 485 6.60 -22.43 5.30
CA GLU A 485 7.62 -23.04 4.43
C GLU A 485 7.01 -23.41 3.08
N LEU A 486 5.83 -24.04 3.07
CA LEU A 486 5.13 -24.37 1.84
C LEU A 486 4.74 -23.11 1.06
N THR A 487 4.19 -22.09 1.72
CA THR A 487 3.82 -20.82 1.07
C THR A 487 5.05 -20.11 0.48
N THR A 488 6.20 -20.18 1.16
CA THR A 488 7.48 -19.67 0.63
C THR A 488 7.93 -20.42 -0.63
N LYS A 489 7.78 -21.76 -0.66
CA LYS A 489 8.08 -22.55 -1.87
C LYS A 489 7.18 -22.18 -3.04
N VAL A 490 5.88 -22.02 -2.77
CA VAL A 490 4.90 -21.59 -3.77
C VAL A 490 5.23 -20.21 -4.32
N LEU A 491 5.55 -19.25 -3.45
CA LEU A 491 5.96 -17.90 -3.84
C LEU A 491 7.18 -17.94 -4.78
N LYS A 492 8.23 -18.67 -4.40
CA LYS A 492 9.44 -18.81 -5.21
C LYS A 492 9.14 -19.45 -6.56
N ARG A 493 8.37 -20.55 -6.57
CA ARG A 493 8.05 -21.28 -7.80
C ARG A 493 7.26 -20.46 -8.80
N ILE A 494 6.30 -19.65 -8.34
CA ILE A 494 5.54 -18.73 -9.19
C ILE A 494 6.45 -17.62 -9.72
N SER A 495 7.29 -17.03 -8.87
CA SER A 495 8.20 -15.98 -9.32
C SER A 495 9.24 -16.47 -10.33
N ASP A 496 9.84 -17.63 -10.08
CA ASP A 496 10.83 -18.23 -10.99
C ASP A 496 10.20 -18.49 -12.36
N GLU A 497 8.94 -18.94 -12.40
CA GLU A 497 8.21 -19.14 -13.66
C GLU A 497 7.89 -17.80 -14.35
N ILE A 498 7.52 -16.75 -13.59
CA ILE A 498 7.38 -15.40 -14.16
C ILE A 498 8.71 -14.98 -14.79
N GLU A 499 9.80 -15.00 -14.04
CA GLU A 499 11.12 -14.57 -14.52
C GLU A 499 11.59 -15.40 -15.72
N ASN A 500 11.32 -16.70 -15.74
CA ASN A 500 11.61 -17.59 -16.88
C ASN A 500 10.85 -17.17 -18.15
N ARG A 501 9.55 -16.85 -18.03
CA ARG A 501 8.75 -16.34 -19.17
C ARG A 501 9.21 -14.98 -19.64
N GLN A 502 9.58 -14.10 -18.71
CA GLN A 502 10.01 -12.74 -19.02
C GLN A 502 11.46 -12.67 -19.52
N GLY A 503 12.29 -13.67 -19.19
CA GLY A 503 13.72 -13.68 -19.51
C GLY A 503 14.54 -12.65 -18.74
N GLN A 504 14.00 -12.10 -17.64
CA GLN A 504 14.68 -11.12 -16.79
C GLN A 504 14.12 -11.12 -15.36
N LYS A 505 14.96 -10.69 -14.41
CA LYS A 505 14.66 -10.71 -12.97
C LYS A 505 13.91 -9.46 -12.53
N LEU A 506 12.59 -9.47 -12.74
CA LEU A 506 11.71 -8.34 -12.43
C LEU A 506 11.38 -8.21 -10.94
N PHE A 507 11.32 -9.34 -10.24
CA PHE A 507 10.96 -9.42 -8.84
C PHE A 507 12.17 -9.85 -7.98
N GLN A 508 12.15 -9.49 -6.70
CA GLN A 508 13.09 -9.98 -5.70
C GLN A 508 12.37 -10.09 -4.37
N PHE A 509 12.62 -11.16 -3.62
CA PHE A 509 12.02 -11.34 -2.30
C PHE A 509 13.10 -11.29 -1.23
N VAL A 510 12.73 -10.72 -0.09
CA VAL A 510 13.49 -10.84 1.14
C VAL A 510 12.78 -11.88 1.99
N CYS A 511 13.18 -13.15 1.84
CA CYS A 511 12.54 -14.28 2.52
C CYS A 511 13.12 -14.45 3.93
N LEU A 512 12.41 -13.94 4.94
CA LEU A 512 12.69 -14.21 6.34
C LEU A 512 12.55 -15.71 6.65
N THR A 513 13.35 -16.22 7.59
CA THR A 513 13.17 -17.59 8.08
C THR A 513 11.90 -17.69 8.94
N PRO A 514 11.32 -18.88 9.16
CA PRO A 514 10.17 -19.03 10.05
C PRO A 514 10.43 -18.55 11.49
N GLN A 515 11.69 -18.50 11.92
CA GLN A 515 12.10 -17.96 13.22
C GLN A 515 12.16 -16.43 13.22
N GLN A 516 12.44 -15.82 12.06
CA GLN A 516 12.53 -14.38 11.88
C GLN A 516 11.16 -13.82 11.52
N LYS A 517 10.52 -13.18 12.50
CA LYS A 517 9.16 -12.65 12.32
C LYS A 517 9.10 -11.53 11.28
N ASP A 518 9.94 -10.51 11.46
CA ASP A 518 9.96 -9.29 10.67
C ASP A 518 11.41 -8.77 10.52
N LEU A 519 11.62 -7.77 9.66
CA LEU A 519 12.97 -7.23 9.40
C LEU A 519 13.54 -6.48 10.59
N ASN A 520 12.69 -5.88 11.43
CA ASN A 520 13.15 -5.25 12.65
C ASN A 520 13.68 -6.26 13.69
N ASN A 521 13.14 -7.47 13.71
CA ASN A 521 13.63 -8.57 14.57
C ASN A 521 15.03 -8.98 14.12
N VAL A 522 15.26 -9.11 12.80
CA VAL A 522 16.61 -9.36 12.25
C VAL A 522 17.58 -8.24 12.62
N LEU A 523 17.16 -6.98 12.51
CA LEU A 523 18.00 -5.84 12.87
C LEU A 523 18.38 -5.85 14.37
N LYS A 524 17.45 -6.25 15.24
CA LYS A 524 17.70 -6.43 16.68
C LYS A 524 18.68 -7.57 16.95
N GLU A 525 18.53 -8.71 16.29
CA GLU A 525 19.46 -9.85 16.40
C GLU A 525 20.90 -9.45 16.05
N LEU A 526 21.06 -8.48 15.14
CA LEU A 526 22.33 -7.93 14.72
C LEU A 526 22.75 -6.67 15.48
N ASN A 527 22.06 -6.31 16.56
CA ASN A 527 22.32 -5.11 17.35
C ASN A 527 22.41 -3.83 16.50
N GLY A 528 21.56 -3.69 15.49
CA GLY A 528 21.53 -2.54 14.60
C GLY A 528 22.58 -2.55 13.49
N GLN A 529 23.40 -3.60 13.36
CA GLN A 529 24.43 -3.66 12.31
C GLN A 529 23.84 -4.07 10.95
N ALA A 530 24.53 -3.66 9.88
CA ALA A 530 24.22 -4.09 8.52
C ALA A 530 24.48 -5.59 8.34
N LEU A 531 23.82 -6.20 7.35
CA LEU A 531 24.03 -7.59 7.00
C LEU A 531 25.44 -7.83 6.44
N PRO A 532 26.08 -8.94 6.81
CA PRO A 532 27.23 -9.45 6.07
C PRO A 532 26.90 -9.67 4.59
N SER A 533 27.88 -9.50 3.71
CA SER A 533 27.68 -9.68 2.26
C SER A 533 27.21 -11.09 1.87
N SER A 534 27.49 -12.11 2.69
CA SER A 534 27.08 -13.50 2.49
C SER A 534 25.71 -13.84 3.10
N HIS A 535 25.04 -12.88 3.74
CA HIS A 535 23.77 -13.16 4.41
C HIS A 535 22.63 -13.42 3.41
N PRO A 536 21.74 -14.41 3.63
CA PRO A 536 20.65 -14.73 2.69
C PRO A 536 19.65 -13.60 2.42
N LEU A 537 19.52 -12.66 3.37
CA LEU A 537 18.66 -11.47 3.25
C LEU A 537 19.36 -10.28 2.58
N THR A 538 20.63 -10.43 2.18
CA THR A 538 21.36 -9.38 1.49
C THR A 538 20.80 -9.26 0.06
N LEU A 539 20.46 -8.03 -0.33
CA LEU A 539 19.97 -7.78 -1.68
C LEU A 539 21.11 -8.05 -2.69
N PRO A 540 20.83 -8.79 -3.78
CA PRO A 540 21.85 -9.08 -4.78
C PRO A 540 22.25 -7.81 -5.54
N GLU A 541 23.22 -7.93 -6.44
CA GLU A 541 23.53 -6.83 -7.36
C GLU A 541 22.31 -6.43 -8.20
N LEU A 542 22.27 -5.17 -8.61
CA LEU A 542 21.17 -4.64 -9.40
C LEU A 542 21.10 -5.38 -10.75
N PRO A 543 19.95 -6.00 -11.10
CA PRO A 543 19.79 -6.55 -12.43
C PRO A 543 19.66 -5.43 -13.47
N VAL A 544 20.10 -5.70 -14.69
CA VAL A 544 19.81 -4.84 -15.84
C VAL A 544 18.42 -5.20 -16.36
N ILE A 545 17.44 -4.35 -16.08
CA ILE A 545 16.06 -4.51 -16.57
C ILE A 545 15.92 -3.70 -17.86
N LYS A 546 15.53 -4.39 -18.94
CA LYS A 546 15.32 -3.80 -20.26
C LYS A 546 13.84 -3.76 -20.58
N SER A 547 13.42 -2.78 -21.38
CA SER A 547 12.05 -2.78 -21.89
C SER A 547 11.80 -4.04 -22.72
N TYR A 548 10.56 -4.52 -22.73
CA TYR A 548 10.17 -5.65 -23.55
C TYR A 548 10.54 -5.46 -25.03
N GLN A 549 10.35 -4.24 -25.56
CA GLN A 549 10.69 -3.91 -26.93
C GLN A 549 12.18 -4.06 -27.23
N ASP A 550 13.05 -3.69 -26.28
CA ASP A 550 14.49 -3.82 -26.43
C ASP A 550 14.92 -5.29 -26.37
N ILE A 551 14.29 -6.09 -25.50
CA ILE A 551 14.51 -7.55 -25.46
C ILE A 551 14.13 -8.20 -26.79
N GLN A 552 13.02 -7.77 -27.40
CA GLN A 552 12.60 -8.28 -28.71
C GLN A 552 13.55 -7.87 -29.83
N LYS A 553 14.09 -6.65 -29.81
CA LYS A 553 15.12 -6.20 -30.76
C LYS A 553 16.40 -7.02 -30.60
N ASP A 554 16.87 -7.23 -29.37
CA ASP A 554 18.06 -8.02 -29.09
C ASP A 554 17.90 -9.47 -29.58
N LYS A 555 16.72 -10.08 -29.38
CA LYS A 555 16.40 -11.43 -29.88
C LYS A 555 16.39 -11.50 -31.41
N LYS A 556 15.90 -10.47 -32.10
CA LYS A 556 15.92 -10.40 -33.58
C LYS A 556 17.33 -10.22 -34.12
N ALA A 557 18.10 -9.28 -33.57
CA ALA A 557 19.49 -9.04 -33.96
C ALA A 557 20.39 -10.26 -33.68
N GLY A 558 20.14 -11.00 -32.60
CA GLY A 558 20.82 -12.26 -32.30
C GLY A 558 20.51 -13.36 -33.34
N LYS A 559 19.26 -13.48 -33.78
CA LYS A 559 18.88 -14.43 -34.84
C LYS A 559 19.50 -14.08 -36.20
N GLU A 560 19.48 -12.80 -36.57
CA GLU A 560 20.08 -12.32 -37.83
C GLU A 560 21.61 -12.54 -37.85
N ASN A 561 22.30 -12.37 -36.72
CA ASN A 561 23.73 -12.66 -36.61
C ASN A 561 24.06 -14.16 -36.69
N VAL A 562 23.23 -15.03 -36.12
CA VAL A 562 23.40 -16.49 -36.22
C VAL A 562 23.12 -16.96 -37.65
N GLU A 563 22.10 -16.40 -38.32
CA GLU A 563 21.83 -16.67 -39.74
C GLU A 563 22.97 -16.13 -40.63
N HIS A 564 23.49 -14.94 -40.38
CA HIS A 564 24.65 -14.40 -41.11
C HIS A 564 25.93 -15.23 -40.91
N GLN A 565 26.20 -15.72 -39.69
CA GLN A 565 27.34 -16.62 -39.44
C GLN A 565 27.15 -17.99 -40.11
N TRP A 566 25.92 -18.50 -40.17
CA TRP A 566 25.60 -19.75 -40.88
C TRP A 566 25.73 -19.58 -42.41
N PHE A 567 25.29 -18.45 -42.96
CA PHE A 567 25.48 -18.13 -44.39
C PHE A 567 26.96 -17.92 -44.76
N MET A 568 27.75 -17.27 -43.89
CA MET A 568 29.19 -17.07 -44.11
C MET A 568 30.00 -18.38 -44.01
N SER A 569 29.56 -19.33 -43.17
CA SER A 569 30.23 -20.63 -43.03
C SER A 569 29.86 -21.64 -44.13
N ASN A 570 28.70 -21.49 -44.78
CA ASN A 570 28.32 -22.32 -45.93
C ASN A 570 28.83 -21.82 -47.30
N ASN A 571 29.22 -20.55 -47.42
CA ASN A 571 29.81 -20.02 -48.67
C ASN A 571 31.30 -20.41 -48.89
N ASN A 572 31.96 -21.02 -47.89
CA ASN A 572 33.33 -21.53 -48.03
C ASN A 572 33.42 -23.01 -48.46
N LYS A 573 32.32 -23.60 -48.95
CA LYS A 573 32.27 -25.01 -49.36
C LYS A 573 31.76 -25.25 -50.78
N ILE A 574 32.01 -24.34 -51.73
CA ILE A 574 31.96 -24.70 -53.16
C ILE A 574 33.04 -23.91 -53.91
N ILE A 575 34.22 -24.50 -54.07
CA ILE A 575 35.10 -24.25 -55.21
C ILE A 575 35.65 -25.61 -55.65
N PHE A 576 35.54 -25.87 -56.95
CA PHE A 576 35.74 -27.13 -57.69
C PHE A 576 37.04 -27.89 -57.41
#